data_AF-A0ABD3KRV9-F1
#
_entry.id   AF-A0ABD3KRV9-F1
#
_cell.length_a   1.000
_cell.length_b   1.000
_cell.length_c   1.000
_cell.angle_alpha   90.00
_cell.angle_beta   90.00
_cell.angle_gamma   90.00
#
_symmetry.space_group_name_H-M   'P 1'
#
loop_
_entity.id
_entity.type
_entity.pdbx_description
1 polymer ?
#
loop_
_entity_poly.entity_id
_entity_poly.type
_entity_poly.pdbx_seq_one_letter_code
_entity_poly.pdbx_strand_id
1 'polypeptide(L)'
;MSLPLVHASLPCLSFHPSRSPIIRSHTQFFPRSSLPHSSLRSPPPPSPRFRRPTIRAASAARSELMADGASTGSSSSPAMKLLFVEMGVGYDQHGQDVTAAAMRACRDAISSNSIPAFRRGSIPGVSFEQMKLLIKLGVPHSLQQSLDIERVKSVFPYGRILDVEVVDGGLICSSGVLVEEMGDKTDECYIVNAAVYVGY
;
A
#
# COMPACT_ATOMS: atom_id res chain seq x y z
N MET A 1 -13.37 40.19 51.40
CA MET A 1 -13.72 38.76 51.24
C MET A 1 -12.56 38.09 50.55
N SER A 2 -11.64 37.53 51.33
CA SER A 2 -10.39 36.93 50.85
C SER A 2 -10.31 35.51 51.40
N LEU A 3 -10.42 34.53 50.51
CA LEU A 3 -10.28 33.11 50.84
C LEU A 3 -8.80 32.68 50.66
N PRO A 4 -8.23 31.90 51.59
CA PRO A 4 -6.84 31.47 51.51
C PRO A 4 -6.62 30.22 50.63
N LEU A 5 -5.46 30.18 49.98
CA LEU A 5 -4.89 29.02 49.29
C LEU A 5 -4.65 27.87 50.27
N VAL A 6 -5.19 26.69 49.97
CA VAL A 6 -4.80 25.42 50.61
C VAL A 6 -4.02 24.56 49.62
N HIS A 7 -2.76 24.30 49.96
CA HIS A 7 -1.86 23.35 49.32
C HIS A 7 -2.29 21.93 49.71
N ALA A 8 -2.72 21.11 48.74
CA ALA A 8 -2.99 19.70 48.94
C ALA A 8 -1.90 18.86 48.23
N SER A 9 -0.98 18.34 49.02
CA SER A 9 0.02 17.35 48.61
C SER A 9 -0.65 16.00 48.41
N LEU A 10 -0.60 15.44 47.19
CA LEU A 10 -1.02 14.08 46.88
C LEU A 10 0.14 13.09 47.12
N PRO A 11 -0.09 11.95 47.81
CA PRO A 11 0.95 10.96 48.04
C PRO A 11 1.21 10.09 46.80
N CYS A 12 2.51 9.87 46.57
CA CYS A 12 3.10 9.00 45.56
C CYS A 12 2.71 7.53 45.82
N LEU A 13 1.91 6.94 44.93
CA LEU A 13 1.62 5.50 44.94
C LEU A 13 2.71 4.76 44.16
N SER A 14 3.66 4.20 44.90
CA SER A 14 4.66 3.28 44.41
C SER A 14 4.03 1.93 44.07
N PHE A 15 4.00 1.60 42.77
CA PHE A 15 3.61 0.30 42.23
C PHE A 15 4.66 -0.77 42.59
N HIS A 16 4.23 -1.83 43.28
CA HIS A 16 5.00 -3.06 43.46
C HIS A 16 4.43 -4.16 42.56
N PRO A 17 5.19 -4.73 41.61
CA PRO A 17 4.75 -5.88 40.85
C PRO A 17 4.87 -7.16 41.71
N SER A 18 3.73 -7.81 41.95
CA SER A 18 3.60 -9.12 42.58
C SER A 18 4.23 -10.21 41.70
N ARG A 19 5.10 -11.02 42.30
CA ARG A 19 5.77 -12.17 41.66
C ARG A 19 4.81 -13.36 41.57
N SER A 20 4.42 -13.75 40.36
CA SER A 20 3.77 -15.03 40.08
C SER A 20 4.81 -16.18 40.03
N PRO A 21 4.48 -17.40 40.49
CA PRO A 21 5.43 -18.50 40.53
C PRO A 21 5.67 -19.13 39.15
N ILE A 22 6.94 -19.43 38.89
CA ILE A 22 7.47 -20.06 37.68
C ILE A 22 7.07 -21.54 37.65
N ILE A 23 6.25 -21.93 36.69
CA ILE A 23 5.95 -23.34 36.37
C ILE A 23 7.17 -23.91 35.63
N ARG A 24 7.87 -24.87 36.27
CA ARG A 24 8.94 -25.66 35.65
C ARG A 24 8.34 -26.67 34.69
N SER A 25 8.47 -26.44 33.38
CA SER A 25 8.23 -27.46 32.36
C SER A 25 9.38 -28.47 32.36
N HIS A 26 9.10 -29.71 32.74
CA HIS A 26 10.00 -30.85 32.56
C HIS A 26 10.20 -31.10 31.05
N THR A 27 11.36 -30.73 30.51
CA THR A 27 11.82 -31.22 29.20
C THR A 27 12.26 -32.67 29.33
N GLN A 28 11.42 -33.59 28.86
CA GLN A 28 11.82 -34.98 28.63
C GLN A 28 12.69 -35.02 27.36
N PHE A 29 13.97 -35.35 27.55
CA PHE A 29 14.92 -35.64 26.47
C PHE A 29 14.62 -37.03 25.91
N PHE A 30 14.15 -37.09 24.66
CA PHE A 30 14.10 -38.34 23.88
C PHE A 30 15.38 -38.48 23.05
N PRO A 31 16.07 -39.63 23.05
CA PRO A 31 17.25 -39.83 22.23
C PRO A 31 16.85 -39.99 20.76
N ARG A 32 17.44 -39.18 19.87
CA ARG A 32 17.33 -39.32 18.41
C ARG A 32 18.17 -40.50 17.94
N SER A 33 17.53 -41.53 17.39
CA SER A 33 18.18 -42.55 16.57
C SER A 33 18.49 -41.97 15.19
N SER A 34 19.76 -42.03 14.78
CA SER A 34 20.24 -41.59 13.48
C SER A 34 20.21 -42.74 12.48
N LEU A 35 19.32 -42.68 11.49
CA LEU A 35 19.36 -43.50 10.28
C LEU A 35 19.83 -42.63 9.10
N PRO A 36 20.73 -43.13 8.22
CA PRO A 36 21.16 -42.37 7.06
C PRO A 36 20.16 -42.56 5.90
N HIS A 37 19.47 -41.49 5.51
CA HIS A 37 18.76 -41.43 4.23
C HIS A 37 19.71 -40.96 3.13
N SER A 38 20.12 -41.88 2.26
CA SER A 38 20.80 -41.61 0.99
C SER A 38 19.80 -41.09 -0.05
N SER A 39 19.62 -39.76 -0.08
CA SER A 39 18.83 -39.10 -1.12
C SER A 39 19.67 -38.92 -2.39
N LEU A 40 19.48 -39.81 -3.37
CA LEU A 40 19.93 -39.59 -4.75
C LEU A 40 19.18 -38.38 -5.33
N ARG A 41 19.81 -37.21 -5.29
CA ARG A 41 19.29 -35.96 -5.86
C ARG A 41 19.60 -35.95 -7.36
N SER A 42 18.60 -36.19 -8.19
CA SER A 42 18.71 -35.98 -9.63
C SER A 42 18.92 -34.48 -9.93
N PRO A 43 19.73 -34.14 -10.96
CA PRO A 43 19.94 -32.74 -11.34
C PRO A 43 18.68 -32.16 -11.99
N PRO A 44 18.43 -30.84 -11.84
CA PRO A 44 17.31 -30.18 -12.51
C PRO A 44 17.51 -30.15 -14.04
N PRO A 45 16.43 -30.15 -14.84
CA PRO A 45 16.52 -30.02 -16.28
C PRO A 45 17.08 -28.65 -16.69
N PRO A 46 17.78 -28.54 -17.83
CA PRO A 46 18.31 -27.27 -18.31
C PRO A 46 17.16 -26.33 -18.69
N SER A 47 17.25 -25.08 -18.25
CA SER A 47 16.31 -24.02 -18.62
C SER A 47 16.47 -23.61 -20.10
N PRO A 48 15.37 -23.29 -20.81
CA PRO A 48 15.46 -22.81 -22.18
C PRO A 48 16.18 -21.46 -22.22
N ARG A 49 17.32 -21.40 -22.91
CA ARG A 49 18.05 -20.16 -23.16
C ARG A 49 17.25 -19.27 -24.11
N PHE A 50 16.52 -18.30 -23.57
CA PHE A 50 16.01 -17.18 -24.35
C PHE A 50 17.19 -16.37 -24.89
N ARG A 51 17.45 -16.47 -26.20
CA ARG A 51 18.39 -15.59 -26.90
C ARG A 51 17.80 -14.18 -26.91
N ARG A 52 18.35 -13.28 -26.09
CA ARG A 52 18.12 -11.83 -26.22
C ARG A 52 18.64 -11.37 -27.58
N PRO A 53 17.85 -10.67 -28.41
CA PRO A 53 18.39 -9.96 -29.55
C PRO A 53 19.25 -8.80 -29.03
N THR A 54 20.51 -8.74 -29.46
CA THR A 54 21.39 -7.59 -29.24
C THR A 54 20.90 -6.44 -30.12
N ILE A 55 20.09 -5.54 -29.57
CA ILE A 55 19.78 -4.27 -30.23
C ILE A 55 20.99 -3.35 -30.03
N ARG A 56 21.66 -3.06 -31.14
CA ARG A 56 22.78 -2.14 -31.24
C ARG A 56 22.27 -0.73 -30.97
N ALA A 57 22.71 -0.12 -29.87
CA ALA A 57 22.38 1.27 -29.55
C ALA A 57 23.07 2.21 -30.57
N ALA A 58 22.31 2.78 -31.49
CA ALA A 58 22.75 3.91 -32.28
C ALA A 58 22.30 5.19 -31.55
N SER A 59 23.27 5.95 -31.02
CA SER A 59 23.06 7.25 -30.41
C SER A 59 22.78 8.29 -31.50
N ALA A 60 21.50 8.60 -31.73
CA ALA A 60 21.09 9.78 -32.47
C ALA A 60 20.69 10.87 -31.47
N ALA A 61 21.54 11.89 -31.34
CA ALA A 61 21.20 13.14 -30.69
C ALA A 61 19.97 13.72 -31.40
N ARG A 62 18.91 14.00 -30.64
CA ARG A 62 17.68 14.59 -31.16
C ARG A 62 17.43 15.90 -30.41
N SER A 63 17.68 17.01 -31.09
CA SER A 63 17.27 18.34 -30.68
C SER A 63 15.74 18.40 -30.62
N GLU A 64 15.19 18.70 -29.45
CA GLU A 64 13.76 18.96 -29.28
C GLU A 64 13.45 20.38 -29.75
N LEU A 65 12.94 20.51 -30.97
CA LEU A 65 12.24 21.68 -31.45
C LEU A 65 10.75 21.54 -31.10
N MET A 66 10.24 22.51 -30.36
CA MET A 66 8.83 22.69 -30.05
C MET A 66 8.06 22.92 -31.35
N ALA A 67 7.11 22.03 -31.65
CA ALA A 67 6.09 22.23 -32.66
C ALA A 67 4.72 22.07 -32.01
N ASP A 68 4.01 23.19 -31.92
CA ASP A 68 2.63 23.30 -31.48
C ASP A 68 1.73 22.69 -32.56
N GLY A 69 0.93 21.70 -32.16
CA GLY A 69 0.09 20.91 -33.04
C GLY A 69 -1.20 20.56 -32.33
N ALA A 70 -2.24 21.36 -32.60
CA ALA A 70 -3.58 21.16 -32.09
C ALA A 70 -4.20 19.85 -32.62
N SER A 71 -4.64 18.97 -31.72
CA SER A 71 -5.64 17.94 -32.01
C SER A 71 -6.53 17.66 -30.80
N THR A 72 -7.82 17.76 -31.07
CA THR A 72 -9.03 17.67 -30.25
C THR A 72 -9.15 16.40 -29.39
N GLY A 73 -9.57 16.58 -28.13
CA GLY A 73 -9.92 15.53 -27.17
C GLY A 73 -9.50 15.90 -25.74
N SER A 74 -10.16 16.89 -25.12
CA SER A 74 -9.76 17.41 -23.82
C SER A 74 -10.16 16.48 -22.65
N SER A 75 -9.47 15.36 -22.49
CA SER A 75 -9.21 14.83 -21.15
C SER A 75 -7.94 15.51 -20.65
N SER A 76 -8.08 16.67 -20.00
CA SER A 76 -6.95 17.41 -19.45
C SER A 76 -6.40 16.66 -18.23
N SER A 77 -5.68 15.57 -18.45
CA SER A 77 -4.87 14.96 -17.40
C SER A 77 -3.89 16.02 -16.92
N PRO A 78 -3.89 16.35 -15.62
CA PRO A 78 -3.10 17.46 -15.11
C PRO A 78 -1.61 17.20 -15.40
N ALA A 79 -0.95 18.20 -15.99
CA ALA A 79 0.43 18.06 -16.44
C ALA A 79 1.36 17.85 -15.24
N MET A 80 1.91 16.64 -15.15
CA MET A 80 2.89 16.21 -14.16
C MET A 80 3.97 15.40 -14.87
N LYS A 81 5.23 15.64 -14.54
CA LYS A 81 6.33 14.79 -14.98
C LYS A 81 6.37 13.54 -14.11
N LEU A 82 5.93 12.41 -14.68
CA LEU A 82 5.90 11.11 -14.01
C LEU A 82 7.31 10.62 -13.69
N LEU A 83 7.52 10.12 -12.47
CA LEU A 83 8.76 9.48 -12.05
C LEU A 83 8.60 7.97 -11.93
N PHE A 84 7.57 7.52 -11.21
CA PHE A 84 7.28 6.12 -10.98
C PHE A 84 5.81 5.91 -10.63
N VAL A 85 5.39 4.65 -10.65
CA VAL A 85 4.04 4.21 -10.28
C VAL A 85 4.15 3.17 -9.18
N GLU A 86 3.41 3.39 -8.11
CA GLU A 86 3.26 2.46 -6.99
C GLU A 86 1.90 1.79 -7.09
N MET A 87 1.84 0.48 -6.87
CA MET A 87 0.61 -0.28 -7.07
C MET A 87 0.29 -1.07 -5.82
N GLY A 88 -1.00 -1.21 -5.53
CA GLY A 88 -1.45 -1.94 -4.37
C GLY A 88 -2.83 -2.56 -4.57
N VAL A 89 -3.16 -3.47 -3.66
CA VAL A 89 -4.45 -4.16 -3.59
C VAL A 89 -5.02 -4.09 -2.19
N GLY A 90 -6.33 -3.96 -2.10
CA GLY A 90 -7.04 -3.89 -0.84
C GLY A 90 -8.32 -4.71 -0.88
N TYR A 91 -8.65 -5.29 0.27
CA TYR A 91 -9.75 -6.22 0.43
C TYR A 91 -10.71 -5.67 1.50
N ASP A 92 -12.01 -5.80 1.29
CA ASP A 92 -13.02 -5.80 2.35
C ASP A 92 -13.68 -7.18 2.39
N GLN A 93 -13.46 -7.92 3.46
CA GLN A 93 -13.93 -9.31 3.59
C GLN A 93 -15.40 -9.43 3.97
N HIS A 94 -16.04 -8.31 4.35
CA HIS A 94 -17.41 -8.27 4.87
C HIS A 94 -18.41 -7.68 3.87
N GLY A 95 -17.94 -7.27 2.69
CA GLY A 95 -18.79 -6.88 1.55
C GLY A 95 -19.66 -5.66 1.82
N GLN A 96 -19.16 -4.68 2.58
CA GLN A 96 -19.98 -3.57 3.05
C GLN A 96 -19.28 -2.20 3.00
N ASP A 97 -17.95 -2.17 2.91
CA ASP A 97 -17.17 -0.95 2.89
C ASP A 97 -16.09 -1.01 1.79
N VAL A 98 -16.50 -0.68 0.57
CA VAL A 98 -15.57 -0.52 -0.58
C VAL A 98 -14.54 0.59 -0.33
N THR A 99 -14.86 1.58 0.51
CA THR A 99 -13.91 2.63 0.92
C THR A 99 -12.79 2.05 1.75
N ALA A 100 -13.08 1.14 2.69
CA ALA A 100 -12.07 0.44 3.46
C ALA A 100 -11.14 -0.38 2.56
N ALA A 101 -11.69 -1.09 1.56
CA ALA A 101 -10.89 -1.79 0.56
C ALA A 101 -9.98 -0.84 -0.23
N ALA A 102 -10.51 0.28 -0.74
CA ALA A 102 -9.73 1.28 -1.48
C ALA A 102 -8.63 1.93 -0.63
N MET A 103 -8.91 2.27 0.63
CA MET A 103 -7.91 2.80 1.55
C MET A 103 -6.82 1.77 1.86
N ARG A 104 -7.16 0.48 1.98
CA ARG A 104 -6.19 -0.61 2.12
C ARG A 104 -5.32 -0.72 0.86
N ALA A 105 -5.90 -0.65 -0.32
CA ALA A 105 -5.15 -0.67 -1.59
C ALA A 105 -4.16 0.49 -1.70
N CYS A 106 -4.57 1.71 -1.31
CA CYS A 106 -3.68 2.86 -1.30
C CYS A 106 -2.55 2.73 -0.27
N ARG A 107 -2.84 2.22 0.93
CA ARG A 107 -1.80 1.94 1.95
C ARG A 107 -0.82 0.89 1.48
N ASP A 108 -1.33 -0.20 0.89
CA ASP A 108 -0.52 -1.27 0.32
C ASP A 108 0.47 -0.71 -0.71
N ALA A 109 0.00 0.15 -1.62
CA ALA A 109 0.82 0.79 -2.64
C ALA A 109 2.01 1.59 -2.07
N ILE A 110 1.81 2.34 -0.98
CA ILE A 110 2.82 3.28 -0.49
C ILE A 110 3.66 2.78 0.70
N SER A 111 3.21 1.74 1.41
CA SER A 111 3.76 1.39 2.74
C SER A 111 5.18 0.81 2.72
N SER A 112 5.59 0.21 1.60
CA SER A 112 6.88 -0.47 1.46
C SER A 112 7.94 0.36 0.72
N ASN A 113 7.59 1.57 0.28
CA ASN A 113 8.47 2.42 -0.52
C ASN A 113 9.03 3.58 0.29
N SER A 114 10.25 4.00 -0.06
CA SER A 114 10.90 5.19 0.51
C SER A 114 11.42 6.06 -0.62
N ILE A 115 11.04 7.34 -0.61
CA ILE A 115 11.31 8.28 -1.70
C ILE A 115 12.15 9.47 -1.19
N PRO A 116 13.42 9.24 -0.78
CA PRO A 116 14.26 10.29 -0.21
C PRO A 116 14.66 11.36 -1.23
N ALA A 117 14.51 11.10 -2.53
CA ALA A 117 14.94 12.01 -3.62
C ALA A 117 14.34 13.42 -3.51
N PHE A 118 13.05 13.51 -3.14
CA PHE A 118 12.35 14.79 -2.98
C PHE A 118 12.84 15.63 -1.80
N ARG A 119 13.31 14.98 -0.71
CA ARG A 119 13.87 15.69 0.46
C ARG A 119 15.36 15.98 0.32
N ARG A 120 16.10 15.11 -0.37
CA ARG A 120 17.56 15.25 -0.58
C ARG A 120 17.92 16.16 -1.76
N GLY A 121 16.94 16.73 -2.47
CA GLY A 121 17.18 17.57 -3.64
C GLY A 121 17.88 16.82 -4.78
N SER A 122 17.68 15.49 -4.86
CA SER A 122 18.29 14.67 -5.92
C SER A 122 17.69 14.93 -7.30
N ILE A 123 16.55 15.63 -7.34
CA ILE A 123 15.88 16.08 -8.55
C ILE A 123 16.13 17.60 -8.65
N PRO A 124 16.93 18.08 -9.63
CA PRO A 124 17.26 19.49 -9.75
C PRO A 124 16.03 20.38 -9.87
N GLY A 125 15.94 21.43 -9.04
CA GLY A 125 14.84 22.38 -9.05
C GLY A 125 13.51 21.84 -8.50
N VAL A 126 13.51 20.64 -7.90
CA VAL A 126 12.31 20.01 -7.33
C VAL A 126 12.47 19.78 -5.83
N SER A 127 11.57 20.37 -5.05
CA SER A 127 11.47 20.21 -3.61
C SER A 127 10.37 19.22 -3.23
N PHE A 128 10.30 18.90 -1.94
CA PHE A 128 9.30 17.98 -1.39
C PHE A 128 7.86 18.46 -1.58
N GLU A 129 7.64 19.78 -1.52
CA GLU A 129 6.34 20.43 -1.68
C GLU A 129 5.79 20.34 -3.11
N GLN A 130 6.66 20.07 -4.08
CA GLN A 130 6.29 19.93 -5.49
C GLN A 130 5.91 18.49 -5.85
N MET A 131 6.00 17.54 -4.91
CA MET A 131 5.50 16.18 -5.13
C MET A 131 4.00 16.21 -5.43
N LYS A 132 3.61 15.59 -6.53
CA LYS A 132 2.23 15.47 -7.00
C LYS A 132 1.86 14.00 -7.13
N LEU A 133 0.59 13.71 -6.86
CA LEU A 133 0.01 12.38 -6.95
C LEU A 133 -1.17 12.38 -7.90
N LEU A 134 -1.23 11.37 -8.77
CA LEU A 134 -2.45 10.96 -9.47
C LEU A 134 -2.79 9.55 -9.00
N ILE A 135 -4.05 9.34 -8.63
CA ILE A 135 -4.48 8.06 -8.09
C ILE A 135 -5.52 7.49 -9.06
N LYS A 136 -5.33 6.23 -9.46
CA LYS A 136 -6.30 5.48 -10.25
C LYS A 136 -6.75 4.28 -9.45
N LEU A 137 -8.07 4.15 -9.27
CA LEU A 137 -8.68 3.06 -8.53
C LEU A 137 -9.49 2.18 -9.47
N GLY A 138 -9.20 0.88 -9.48
CA GLY A 138 -10.03 -0.13 -10.11
C GLY A 138 -11.04 -0.65 -9.10
N VAL A 139 -12.31 -0.28 -9.27
CA VAL A 139 -13.39 -0.54 -8.31
C VAL A 139 -14.58 -1.16 -9.04
N PRO A 140 -15.21 -2.22 -8.51
CA PRO A 140 -16.36 -2.84 -9.15
C PRO A 140 -17.44 -1.81 -9.46
N HIS A 141 -17.92 -1.77 -10.72
CA HIS A 141 -18.81 -0.73 -11.21
C HIS A 141 -20.00 -0.41 -10.27
N SER A 142 -20.67 -1.44 -9.75
CA SER A 142 -21.82 -1.30 -8.85
C SER A 142 -21.50 -0.62 -7.51
N LEU A 143 -20.23 -0.62 -7.09
CA LEU A 143 -19.77 -0.06 -5.81
C LEU A 143 -19.15 1.33 -5.96
N GLN A 144 -18.93 1.83 -7.18
CA GLN A 144 -18.25 3.11 -7.38
C GLN A 144 -18.99 4.28 -6.74
N GLN A 145 -20.32 4.23 -6.69
CA GLN A 145 -21.15 5.30 -6.08
C GLN A 145 -21.07 5.35 -4.55
N SER A 146 -20.67 4.26 -3.89
CA SER A 146 -20.52 4.18 -2.43
C SER A 146 -19.08 4.45 -1.95
N LEU A 147 -18.17 4.72 -2.87
CA LEU A 147 -16.78 5.03 -2.57
C LEU A 147 -16.61 6.47 -2.06
N ASP A 148 -16.10 6.61 -0.84
CA ASP A 148 -15.74 7.91 -0.26
C ASP A 148 -14.31 8.30 -0.65
N ILE A 149 -14.21 9.13 -1.68
CA ILE A 149 -12.94 9.62 -2.23
C ILE A 149 -12.15 10.46 -1.23
N GLU A 150 -12.81 11.24 -0.37
CA GLU A 150 -12.11 12.09 0.59
C GLU A 150 -11.46 11.26 1.70
N ARG A 151 -12.13 10.19 2.15
CA ARG A 151 -11.50 9.19 3.02
C ARG A 151 -10.32 8.50 2.35
N VAL A 152 -10.40 8.17 1.07
CA VAL A 152 -9.25 7.59 0.34
C VAL A 152 -8.08 8.56 0.27
N LYS A 153 -8.32 9.84 -0.05
CA LYS A 153 -7.28 10.89 -0.09
C LYS A 153 -6.52 11.03 1.23
N SER A 154 -7.21 10.83 2.37
CA SER A 154 -6.60 10.91 3.71
C SER A 154 -5.50 9.87 3.97
N VAL A 155 -5.37 8.83 3.13
CA VAL A 155 -4.33 7.80 3.25
C VAL A 155 -2.94 8.36 2.97
N PHE A 156 -2.82 9.37 2.10
CA PHE A 156 -1.53 9.86 1.63
C PHE A 156 -0.97 10.93 2.58
N PRO A 157 0.16 10.69 3.26
CA PRO A 157 0.72 11.63 4.23
C PRO A 157 1.60 12.72 3.58
N TYR A 158 1.69 12.72 2.25
CA TYR A 158 2.57 13.58 1.46
C TYR A 158 2.01 13.77 0.05
N GLY A 159 2.62 14.72 -0.67
CA GLY A 159 2.27 15.02 -2.05
C GLY A 159 0.93 15.73 -2.19
N ARG A 160 0.81 16.55 -3.23
CA ARG A 160 -0.47 17.14 -3.62
C ARG A 160 -1.21 16.17 -4.53
N ILE A 161 -2.35 15.66 -4.05
CA ILE A 161 -3.26 14.87 -4.89
C ILE A 161 -3.89 15.79 -5.92
N LEU A 162 -3.61 15.57 -7.20
CA LEU A 162 -4.19 16.34 -8.29
C LEU A 162 -5.56 15.78 -8.69
N ASP A 163 -5.69 14.46 -8.71
CA ASP A 163 -6.90 13.77 -9.13
C ASP A 163 -6.98 12.35 -8.55
N VAL A 164 -8.20 11.85 -8.44
CA VAL A 164 -8.52 10.45 -8.14
C VAL A 164 -9.47 9.95 -9.21
N GLU A 165 -8.94 9.22 -10.17
CA GLU A 165 -9.71 8.58 -11.24
C GLU A 165 -10.24 7.23 -10.74
N VAL A 166 -11.55 7.02 -10.84
CA VAL A 166 -12.19 5.73 -10.58
C VAL A 166 -12.59 5.10 -11.91
N VAL A 167 -12.18 3.85 -12.11
CA VAL A 167 -12.51 3.07 -13.30
C VAL A 167 -13.11 1.72 -12.91
N ASP A 168 -13.86 1.14 -13.84
CA ASP A 168 -14.32 -0.25 -13.67
C ASP A 168 -13.13 -1.21 -13.57
N GLY A 169 -13.24 -2.16 -12.65
CA GLY A 169 -12.15 -3.07 -12.28
C GLY A 169 -12.41 -3.72 -10.93
N GLY A 170 -11.33 -4.16 -10.25
CA GLY A 170 -11.45 -4.87 -8.98
C GLY A 170 -12.16 -6.22 -9.12
N LEU A 171 -12.73 -6.72 -8.02
CA LEU A 171 -13.52 -7.95 -8.01
C LEU A 171 -14.55 -7.92 -6.87
N ILE A 172 -15.75 -8.42 -7.15
CA ILE A 172 -16.68 -8.89 -6.11
C ILE A 172 -16.66 -10.42 -6.17
N CYS A 173 -16.41 -11.07 -5.04
CA CYS A 173 -16.47 -12.52 -4.94
C CYS A 173 -17.12 -12.94 -3.62
N SER A 174 -17.55 -14.19 -3.51
CA SER A 174 -17.99 -14.72 -2.21
C SER A 174 -16.77 -14.97 -1.30
N SER A 175 -16.88 -14.58 -0.03
CA SER A 175 -15.97 -14.96 1.06
C SER A 175 -16.21 -16.42 1.50
N GLY A 176 -17.31 -17.03 1.08
CA GLY A 176 -17.73 -18.38 1.41
C GLY A 176 -18.37 -18.53 2.80
N VAL A 177 -18.41 -17.46 3.61
CA VAL A 177 -18.98 -17.48 4.96
C VAL A 177 -19.66 -16.14 5.26
N LEU A 178 -20.89 -16.20 5.75
CA LEU A 178 -21.60 -15.07 6.35
C LEU A 178 -21.41 -15.14 7.88
N VAL A 179 -20.73 -14.16 8.48
CA VAL A 179 -20.53 -14.10 9.93
C VAL A 179 -21.41 -13.00 10.53
N GLU A 180 -22.66 -13.34 10.87
CA GLU A 180 -23.63 -12.38 11.42
C GLU A 180 -23.15 -11.71 12.72
N GLU A 181 -22.37 -12.43 13.54
CA GLU A 181 -21.76 -11.91 14.77
C GLU A 181 -20.78 -10.75 14.53
N MET A 182 -20.19 -10.70 13.32
CA MET A 182 -19.31 -9.62 12.87
C MET A 182 -20.07 -8.50 12.13
N GLY A 183 -21.40 -8.61 12.02
CA GLY A 183 -22.24 -7.66 11.31
C GLY A 183 -22.29 -7.87 9.80
N ASP A 184 -21.95 -9.06 9.31
CA ASP A 184 -22.04 -9.38 7.89
C ASP A 184 -23.50 -9.36 7.40
N LYS A 185 -23.74 -8.67 6.28
CA LYS A 185 -25.06 -8.61 5.63
C LYS A 185 -25.13 -9.47 4.38
N THR A 186 -23.98 -9.76 3.79
CA THR A 186 -23.78 -10.57 2.60
C THR A 186 -22.51 -11.39 2.79
N ASP A 187 -22.34 -12.44 2.00
CA ASP A 187 -21.09 -13.20 1.92
C ASP A 187 -20.13 -12.57 0.89
N GLU A 188 -20.33 -11.30 0.52
CA GLU A 188 -19.49 -10.65 -0.48
C GLU A 188 -18.15 -10.22 0.10
N CYS A 189 -17.13 -10.24 -0.74
CA CYS A 189 -15.80 -9.71 -0.51
C CYS A 189 -15.47 -8.76 -1.67
N TYR A 190 -14.97 -7.58 -1.34
CA TYR A 190 -14.61 -6.56 -2.32
C TYR A 190 -13.10 -6.46 -2.46
N ILE A 191 -12.62 -6.50 -3.69
CA ILE A 191 -11.21 -6.29 -4.04
C ILE A 191 -11.11 -4.99 -4.84
N VAL A 192 -10.25 -4.09 -4.39
CA VAL A 192 -9.92 -2.83 -5.06
C VAL A 192 -8.44 -2.82 -5.41
N ASN A 193 -8.12 -2.39 -6.63
CA ASN A 193 -6.75 -2.14 -7.06
C ASN A 193 -6.45 -0.64 -7.06
N ALA A 194 -5.23 -0.26 -6.71
CA ALA A 194 -4.77 1.12 -6.77
C ALA A 194 -3.48 1.23 -7.60
N ALA A 195 -3.40 2.26 -8.43
CA ALA A 195 -2.17 2.73 -9.05
C ALA A 195 -1.96 4.21 -8.66
N VAL A 196 -0.86 4.48 -7.98
CA VAL A 196 -0.45 5.79 -7.49
C VAL A 196 0.73 6.26 -8.33
N TYR A 197 0.47 7.24 -9.19
CA TYR A 197 1.46 7.86 -10.04
C TYR A 197 2.11 9.01 -9.28
N VAL A 198 3.43 8.97 -9.13
CA VAL A 198 4.19 9.96 -8.36
C VAL A 198 5.07 10.80 -9.30
N GLY A 199 4.98 12.12 -9.18
CA GLY A 199 5.73 13.06 -10.02
C GLY A 199 5.78 14.48 -9.46
N TYR A 200 6.09 15.46 -10.31
CA TYR A 200 6.10 16.90 -9.98
C TYR A 200 5.70 17.77 -11.18
#